data_AF-A0A497K6Z2-F1
#
_entry.id   AF-A0A497K6Z2-F1
#
_cell.length_a   1.000
_cell.length_b   1.000
_cell.length_c   1.000
_cell.angle_alpha   90.00
_cell.angle_beta   90.00
_cell.angle_gamma   90.00
#
_symmetry.space_group_name_H-M   'P 1'
#
loop_
_entity.id
_entity.type
_entity.pdbx_description
1 polymer ?
#
loop_
_entity_poly.entity_id
_entity_poly.type
_entity_poly.pdbx_seq_one_letter_code
_entity_poly.pdbx_strand_id
1 'polypeptide(L)'
;GEIEKAYKRSRMNEVAKETGCELINFRHGPFIEVEVPNPLFFKKVRIAKILFECDKLLSVPVLKTHHLSLITVALKNMYGVIPVEDKIGYHRMDKLEEAIVDINLAKKADLIVVDGFIGEEGLAGGIRHDRPVHMDTVIAGSDPVAVDTVCSKIMGIDPTKVQHLKWAAERGIGTMRNIEVKGLRISDVARKFKTPIDQVNEEHKKVKIHDFGSCSGCHGRVATVIDQIKDETLREMIDIYVGPEVVLPEKSRGVEVFIGDCTKPHSRGRGLYIDGCPPTMRSIKAELEKLLK
;
A
#
# COMPACT_ATOMS: atom_id res chain seq x y z
N GLY A 1 15.72 -22.05 -0.33
CA GLY A 1 15.51 -20.70 -0.86
C GLY A 1 15.25 -19.70 0.25
N GLU A 2 14.89 -18.46 -0.10
CA GLU A 2 14.57 -17.40 0.86
C GLU A 2 13.32 -17.72 1.71
N ILE A 3 12.34 -18.43 1.14
CA ILE A 3 11.10 -18.78 1.85
C ILE A 3 11.33 -19.83 2.92
N GLU A 4 12.18 -20.83 2.67
CA GLU A 4 12.50 -21.85 3.66
C GLU A 4 13.26 -21.24 4.84
N LYS A 5 14.06 -20.19 4.60
CA LYS A 5 14.66 -19.38 5.68
C LYS A 5 13.58 -18.60 6.43
N ALA A 6 12.60 -18.03 5.73
CA ALA A 6 11.47 -17.32 6.35
C ALA A 6 10.66 -18.26 7.25
N TYR A 7 10.29 -19.45 6.79
CA TYR A 7 9.58 -20.46 7.59
C TYR A 7 10.32 -20.84 8.86
N LYS A 8 11.65 -21.02 8.78
CA LYS A 8 12.49 -21.29 9.95
C LYS A 8 12.52 -20.12 10.92
N ARG A 9 12.68 -18.89 10.41
CA ARG A 9 12.74 -17.68 11.24
C ARG A 9 11.41 -17.40 11.95
N SER A 10 10.28 -17.63 11.27
CA SER A 10 8.94 -17.49 11.84
C SER A 10 8.48 -18.71 12.62
N ARG A 11 9.27 -19.79 12.65
CA ARG A 11 8.93 -21.10 13.25
C ARG A 11 7.68 -21.76 12.65
N MET A 12 7.23 -21.33 11.47
CA MET A 12 6.10 -21.96 10.77
C MET A 12 6.35 -23.43 10.46
N ASN A 13 7.60 -23.84 10.24
CA ASN A 13 7.98 -25.24 10.05
C ASN A 13 7.74 -26.11 11.30
N GLU A 14 7.88 -25.53 12.50
CA GLU A 14 7.59 -26.22 13.76
C GLU A 14 6.08 -26.38 13.92
N VAL A 15 5.33 -25.27 13.76
CA VAL A 15 3.86 -25.28 13.83
C VAL A 15 3.27 -26.28 12.84
N ALA A 16 3.72 -26.26 11.58
CA ALA A 16 3.26 -27.21 10.56
C ALA A 16 3.51 -28.68 10.94
N LYS A 17 4.67 -28.97 11.55
CA LYS A 17 5.00 -30.31 12.03
C LYS A 17 4.10 -30.72 13.20
N GLU A 18 3.79 -29.81 14.11
CA GLU A 18 2.96 -30.05 15.29
C GLU A 18 1.49 -30.23 14.93
N THR A 19 0.96 -29.45 13.98
CA THR A 19 -0.44 -29.50 13.56
C THR A 19 -0.72 -30.52 12.46
N GLY A 20 0.33 -31.00 11.78
CA GLY A 20 0.20 -31.81 10.56
C GLY A 20 -0.23 -31.00 9.32
N CYS A 21 -0.15 -29.67 9.36
CA CYS A 21 -0.46 -28.82 8.21
C CYS A 21 0.66 -28.87 7.17
N GLU A 22 0.28 -28.71 5.90
CA GLU A 22 1.24 -28.58 4.80
C GLU A 22 1.69 -27.11 4.64
N LEU A 23 3.00 -26.90 4.44
CA LEU A 23 3.55 -25.60 4.06
C LEU A 23 3.72 -25.53 2.54
N ILE A 24 2.92 -24.70 1.89
CA ILE A 24 2.92 -24.57 0.44
C ILE A 24 3.57 -23.26 0.04
N ASN A 25 4.58 -23.34 -0.82
CA ASN A 25 5.32 -22.19 -1.29
C ASN A 25 4.77 -21.71 -2.65
N PHE A 26 4.10 -20.56 -2.66
CA PHE A 26 3.53 -19.97 -3.88
C PHE A 26 4.53 -19.30 -4.83
N ARG A 27 5.87 -19.41 -4.65
CA ARG A 27 6.83 -18.79 -5.59
C ARG A 27 6.93 -19.49 -6.93
N HIS A 28 6.72 -20.80 -6.98
CA HIS A 28 6.99 -21.61 -8.17
C HIS A 28 5.75 -22.22 -8.81
N GLY A 29 4.56 -21.99 -8.23
CA GLY A 29 3.29 -22.53 -8.72
C GLY A 29 2.95 -23.90 -8.13
N PRO A 30 1.97 -24.62 -8.71
CA PRO A 30 1.30 -24.29 -9.97
C PRO A 30 0.37 -23.07 -9.85
N PHE A 31 0.23 -22.34 -10.95
CA PHE A 31 -0.72 -21.22 -11.09
C PHE A 31 -1.72 -21.53 -12.19
N ILE A 32 -2.92 -20.97 -12.07
CA ILE A 32 -3.93 -20.98 -13.14
C ILE A 32 -4.21 -19.55 -13.58
N GLU A 33 -4.55 -19.38 -14.85
CA GLU A 33 -5.06 -18.13 -15.39
C GLU A 33 -6.56 -18.03 -15.13
N VAL A 34 -7.01 -16.90 -14.60
CA VAL A 34 -8.40 -16.67 -14.18
C VAL A 34 -8.90 -15.41 -14.87
N GLU A 35 -10.08 -15.49 -15.48
CA GLU A 35 -10.76 -14.31 -16.01
C GLU A 35 -11.30 -13.45 -14.87
N VAL A 36 -11.02 -12.16 -14.93
CA VAL A 36 -11.43 -11.22 -13.89
C VAL A 36 -12.83 -10.71 -14.20
N PRO A 37 -13.83 -10.91 -13.33
CA PRO A 37 -15.15 -10.36 -13.54
C PRO A 37 -15.13 -8.84 -13.37
N ASN A 38 -15.60 -8.10 -14.39
CA ASN A 38 -15.63 -6.63 -14.42
C ASN A 38 -14.27 -5.99 -14.00
N PRO A 39 -13.21 -6.24 -14.77
CA PRO A 39 -11.86 -5.86 -14.37
C PRO A 39 -11.70 -4.34 -14.26
N LEU A 40 -10.88 -3.91 -13.31
CA LEU A 40 -10.37 -2.55 -13.25
C LEU A 40 -9.31 -2.31 -14.33
N PHE A 41 -8.40 -3.26 -14.55
CA PHE A 41 -7.35 -3.12 -15.57
C PHE A 41 -7.02 -4.44 -16.28
N PHE A 42 -6.73 -5.50 -15.54
CA PHE A 42 -6.29 -6.78 -16.07
C PHE A 42 -7.49 -7.70 -16.33
N LYS A 43 -7.72 -8.04 -17.61
CA LYS A 43 -8.80 -8.98 -18.00
C LYS A 43 -8.59 -10.38 -17.43
N LYS A 44 -7.34 -10.76 -17.20
CA LYS A 44 -6.95 -12.05 -16.65
C LYS A 44 -5.78 -11.87 -15.69
N VAL A 45 -5.75 -12.69 -14.64
CA VAL A 45 -4.66 -12.74 -13.65
C VAL A 45 -4.26 -14.18 -13.40
N ARG A 46 -3.01 -14.42 -13.01
CA ARG A 46 -2.55 -15.76 -12.59
C ARG A 46 -2.56 -15.85 -11.07
N ILE A 47 -3.15 -16.93 -10.56
CA ILE A 47 -3.33 -17.16 -9.11
C ILE A 47 -2.91 -18.59 -8.79
N ALA A 48 -2.33 -18.82 -7.61
CA ALA A 48 -1.93 -20.15 -7.16
C ALA A 48 -3.13 -21.12 -7.19
N LYS A 49 -2.97 -22.25 -7.88
CA LYS A 49 -4.05 -23.19 -8.22
C LYS A 49 -4.83 -23.64 -6.98
N ILE A 50 -4.12 -23.90 -5.89
CA ILE A 50 -4.70 -24.43 -4.66
C ILE A 50 -5.79 -23.54 -4.04
N LEU A 51 -5.78 -22.23 -4.30
CA LEU A 51 -6.84 -21.31 -3.83
C LEU A 51 -8.21 -21.61 -4.46
N PHE A 52 -8.24 -22.36 -5.56
CA PHE A 52 -9.46 -22.83 -6.22
C PHE A 52 -9.79 -24.28 -5.89
N GLU A 53 -8.87 -25.01 -5.26
CA GLU A 53 -9.05 -26.39 -4.82
C GLU A 53 -9.45 -26.48 -3.34
N CYS A 54 -9.20 -25.42 -2.55
CA CYS A 54 -9.63 -25.32 -1.16
C CYS A 54 -11.11 -24.89 -1.02
N ASP A 55 -11.80 -25.43 0.00
CA ASP A 55 -13.17 -25.03 0.33
C ASP A 55 -13.27 -23.61 0.90
N LYS A 56 -12.27 -23.23 1.71
CA LYS A 56 -12.20 -21.94 2.39
C LYS A 56 -10.78 -21.38 2.40
N LEU A 57 -10.65 -20.10 2.11
CA LEU A 57 -9.40 -19.35 2.16
C LEU A 57 -9.38 -18.43 3.39
N LEU A 58 -8.51 -18.75 4.36
CA LEU A 58 -8.22 -17.89 5.49
C LEU A 58 -6.97 -17.04 5.20
N SER A 59 -7.08 -15.72 5.33
CA SER A 59 -5.98 -14.78 5.13
C SER A 59 -5.52 -14.20 6.47
N VAL A 60 -4.23 -14.23 6.75
CA VAL A 60 -3.64 -13.74 8.02
C VAL A 60 -2.60 -12.65 7.74
N PRO A 61 -3.03 -11.43 7.35
CA PRO A 61 -2.11 -10.32 7.11
C PRO A 61 -1.62 -9.67 8.41
N VAL A 62 -0.49 -8.97 8.35
CA VAL A 62 -0.02 -8.10 9.44
C VAL A 62 -0.56 -6.68 9.24
N LEU A 63 -0.98 -6.02 10.33
CA LEU A 63 -1.45 -4.64 10.32
C LEU A 63 -0.29 -3.67 10.04
N LYS A 64 -0.19 -3.15 8.82
CA LYS A 64 0.87 -2.19 8.47
C LYS A 64 0.55 -1.25 7.32
N THR A 65 1.29 -0.15 7.27
CA THR A 65 1.34 0.73 6.10
C THR A 65 2.01 0.04 4.91
N HIS A 66 1.96 0.66 3.73
CA HIS A 66 2.69 0.22 2.55
C HIS A 66 3.20 1.41 1.76
N HIS A 67 4.47 1.38 1.37
CA HIS A 67 5.13 2.48 0.65
C HIS A 67 4.40 2.92 -0.64
N LEU A 68 3.77 2.01 -1.39
CA LEU A 68 3.06 2.36 -2.65
C LEU A 68 1.53 2.39 -2.58
N SER A 69 0.91 1.65 -1.66
CA SER A 69 -0.55 1.47 -1.61
C SER A 69 -1.15 2.04 -0.32
N LEU A 70 -0.35 2.79 0.44
CA LEU A 70 -0.64 3.38 1.75
C LEU A 70 -0.82 2.35 2.88
N ILE A 71 -1.53 1.25 2.64
CA ILE A 71 -1.73 0.13 3.58
C ILE A 71 -1.47 -1.22 2.92
N THR A 72 -1.15 -2.24 3.74
CA THR A 72 -0.90 -3.62 3.28
C THR A 72 -2.08 -4.59 3.46
N VAL A 73 -3.08 -4.25 4.27
CA VAL A 73 -4.00 -5.26 4.84
C VAL A 73 -4.92 -5.94 3.80
N ALA A 74 -5.69 -6.94 4.26
CA ALA A 74 -6.44 -7.99 3.56
C ALA A 74 -6.33 -8.04 2.02
N LEU A 75 -6.85 -7.03 1.32
CA LEU A 75 -6.85 -6.97 -0.14
C LEU A 75 -5.44 -7.11 -0.72
N LYS A 76 -4.47 -6.35 -0.20
CA LYS A 76 -3.08 -6.38 -0.68
C LYS A 76 -2.37 -7.67 -0.29
N ASN A 77 -2.79 -8.38 0.76
CA ASN A 77 -2.22 -9.68 1.12
C ASN A 77 -2.44 -10.74 0.03
N MET A 78 -3.55 -10.65 -0.70
CA MET A 78 -3.82 -11.51 -1.86
C MET A 78 -2.80 -11.33 -2.99
N TYR A 79 -2.07 -10.21 -3.03
CA TYR A 79 -0.95 -10.06 -3.94
C TYR A 79 0.18 -11.09 -3.70
N GLY A 80 0.19 -11.74 -2.53
CA GLY A 80 1.15 -12.81 -2.20
C GLY A 80 0.97 -14.08 -3.03
N VAL A 81 -0.21 -14.34 -3.58
CA VAL A 81 -0.60 -15.64 -4.16
C VAL A 81 -0.40 -15.73 -5.68
N ILE A 82 0.09 -14.66 -6.30
CA ILE A 82 0.37 -14.59 -7.74
C ILE A 82 1.84 -14.92 -8.04
N PRO A 83 2.21 -15.20 -9.30
CA PRO A 83 3.59 -15.44 -9.72
C PRO A 83 4.53 -14.26 -9.46
N VAL A 84 5.80 -14.54 -9.19
CA VAL A 84 6.79 -13.50 -8.88
C VAL A 84 7.00 -12.55 -10.06
N GLU A 85 7.00 -13.09 -11.27
CA GLU A 85 7.14 -12.31 -12.49
C GLU A 85 5.96 -11.34 -12.72
N ASP A 86 4.74 -11.72 -12.33
CA ASP A 86 3.57 -10.84 -12.39
C ASP A 86 3.68 -9.74 -11.33
N LYS A 87 4.16 -10.08 -10.12
CA LYS A 87 4.45 -9.07 -9.09
C LYS A 87 5.41 -8.01 -9.63
N ILE A 88 6.52 -8.43 -10.23
CA ILE A 88 7.52 -7.52 -10.79
C ILE A 88 6.92 -6.72 -11.97
N GLY A 89 6.18 -7.38 -12.86
CA GLY A 89 5.55 -6.75 -14.01
C GLY A 89 4.59 -5.64 -13.62
N TYR A 90 3.67 -5.91 -12.68
CA TYR A 90 2.68 -4.93 -12.24
C TYR A 90 3.32 -3.74 -11.51
N HIS A 91 4.40 -3.94 -10.75
CA HIS A 91 5.18 -2.83 -10.18
C HIS A 91 5.86 -1.99 -11.26
N ARG A 92 6.48 -2.61 -12.26
CA ARG A 92 7.13 -1.89 -13.39
C ARG A 92 6.14 -1.07 -14.20
N MET A 93 4.88 -1.51 -14.28
CA MET A 93 3.80 -0.80 -14.96
C MET A 93 3.15 0.30 -14.12
N ASP A 94 3.54 0.46 -12.85
CA ASP A 94 2.84 1.32 -11.89
C ASP A 94 1.35 0.96 -11.74
N LYS A 95 1.02 -0.36 -11.82
CA LYS A 95 -0.33 -0.93 -11.76
C LYS A 95 -0.59 -1.82 -10.55
N LEU A 96 0.14 -1.55 -9.46
CA LEU A 96 0.03 -2.31 -8.21
C LEU A 96 -1.39 -2.27 -7.66
N GLU A 97 -1.98 -1.09 -7.54
CA GLU A 97 -3.30 -0.90 -6.91
C GLU A 97 -4.42 -1.51 -7.76
N GLU A 98 -4.33 -1.39 -9.09
CA GLU A 98 -5.26 -2.03 -10.01
C GLU A 98 -5.18 -3.56 -9.92
N ALA A 99 -3.96 -4.11 -9.89
CA ALA A 99 -3.76 -5.54 -9.73
C ALA A 99 -4.34 -6.07 -8.41
N ILE A 100 -4.23 -5.33 -7.30
CA ILE A 100 -4.84 -5.73 -6.02
C ILE A 100 -6.36 -5.95 -6.19
N VAL A 101 -7.04 -5.00 -6.83
CA VAL A 101 -8.49 -5.07 -7.04
C VAL A 101 -8.84 -6.27 -7.93
N ASP A 102 -8.14 -6.41 -9.07
CA ASP A 102 -8.40 -7.46 -10.05
C ASP A 102 -8.14 -8.88 -9.49
N ILE A 103 -7.11 -9.04 -8.66
CA ILE A 103 -6.84 -10.31 -7.96
C ILE A 103 -8.00 -10.64 -6.99
N ASN A 104 -8.49 -9.66 -6.23
CA ASN A 104 -9.58 -9.88 -5.27
C ASN A 104 -10.95 -10.08 -5.97
N LEU A 105 -11.13 -9.56 -7.17
CA LEU A 105 -12.29 -9.89 -8.03
C LEU A 105 -12.25 -11.33 -8.52
N ALA A 106 -11.06 -11.82 -8.89
CA ALA A 106 -10.88 -13.20 -9.33
C ALA A 106 -11.02 -14.20 -8.17
N LYS A 107 -10.43 -13.89 -7.00
CA LYS A 107 -10.56 -14.68 -5.78
C LYS A 107 -10.31 -13.80 -4.56
N LYS A 108 -11.25 -13.78 -3.63
CA LYS A 108 -11.08 -13.15 -2.30
C LYS A 108 -10.98 -14.20 -1.20
N ALA A 109 -10.45 -13.79 -0.05
CA ALA A 109 -10.46 -14.60 1.17
C ALA A 109 -11.89 -14.71 1.74
N ASP A 110 -12.20 -15.85 2.35
CA ASP A 110 -13.47 -16.11 3.02
C ASP A 110 -13.49 -15.57 4.46
N LEU A 111 -12.34 -15.60 5.11
CA LEU A 111 -12.14 -15.09 6.47
C LEU A 111 -10.75 -14.47 6.57
N ILE A 112 -10.67 -13.31 7.20
CA ILE A 112 -9.44 -12.56 7.42
C ILE A 112 -9.24 -12.45 8.93
N VAL A 113 -8.03 -12.75 9.38
CA VAL A 113 -7.58 -12.55 10.76
C VAL A 113 -6.30 -11.72 10.71
N VAL A 114 -6.43 -10.41 10.88
CA VAL A 114 -5.29 -9.49 10.88
C VAL A 114 -4.53 -9.62 12.19
N ASP A 115 -3.25 -9.96 12.08
CA ASP A 115 -2.30 -9.86 13.18
C ASP A 115 -1.92 -8.39 13.37
N GLY A 116 -2.50 -7.78 14.39
CA GLY A 116 -2.17 -6.45 14.86
C GLY A 116 -1.47 -6.50 16.22
N PHE A 117 -0.72 -7.55 16.54
CA PHE A 117 0.04 -7.58 17.79
C PHE A 117 1.21 -6.58 17.70
N ILE A 118 2.04 -6.77 16.68
CA ILE A 118 3.09 -5.83 16.28
C ILE A 118 2.88 -5.49 14.81
N GLY A 119 2.35 -4.28 14.58
CA GLY A 119 2.23 -3.69 13.26
C GLY A 119 3.51 -3.00 12.80
N GLU A 120 3.42 -2.29 11.67
CA GLU A 120 4.56 -1.58 11.08
C GLU A 120 4.08 -0.29 10.39
N GLU A 121 4.83 0.81 10.53
CA GLU A 121 4.47 2.12 9.98
C GLU A 121 5.52 2.70 9.03
N GLY A 122 5.19 3.82 8.37
CA GLY A 122 6.07 4.54 7.47
C GLY A 122 6.14 3.92 6.06
N LEU A 123 7.35 3.86 5.50
CA LEU A 123 7.75 3.24 4.23
C LEU A 123 7.78 1.69 4.30
N ALA A 124 7.01 1.11 5.20
CA ALA A 124 6.84 -0.32 5.36
C ALA A 124 6.43 -1.02 4.06
N GLY A 125 6.61 -2.34 4.05
CA GLY A 125 6.11 -3.19 2.97
C GLY A 125 7.07 -3.30 1.79
N GLY A 126 8.12 -4.11 1.96
CA GLY A 126 9.00 -4.54 0.87
C GLY A 126 10.28 -3.71 0.70
N ILE A 127 10.30 -2.47 1.18
CA ILE A 127 11.50 -1.60 1.16
C ILE A 127 12.14 -1.53 2.54
N ARG A 128 11.36 -1.11 3.55
CA ARG A 128 11.82 -0.93 4.92
C ARG A 128 11.02 -1.80 5.88
N HIS A 129 11.68 -2.15 7.00
CA HIS A 129 11.19 -3.02 8.07
C HIS A 129 11.73 -2.60 9.45
N ASP A 130 11.69 -1.30 9.73
CA ASP A 130 12.44 -0.64 10.81
C ASP A 130 11.58 0.16 11.80
N ARG A 131 10.26 0.27 11.59
CA ARG A 131 9.34 1.02 12.46
C ARG A 131 8.19 0.15 12.98
N PRO A 132 8.45 -0.80 13.91
CA PRO A 132 7.41 -1.62 14.51
C PRO A 132 6.49 -0.80 15.41
N VAL A 133 5.19 -1.13 15.42
CA VAL A 133 4.18 -0.49 16.27
C VAL A 133 3.44 -1.54 17.09
N HIS A 134 3.62 -1.52 18.40
CA HIS A 134 2.86 -2.39 19.31
C HIS A 134 1.41 -1.93 19.39
N MET A 135 0.49 -2.84 19.08
CA MET A 135 -0.95 -2.57 18.99
C MET A 135 -1.77 -3.56 19.82
N ASP A 136 -1.22 -4.73 20.17
CA ASP A 136 -1.84 -5.75 21.02
C ASP A 136 -3.30 -6.07 20.63
N THR A 137 -3.58 -6.08 19.32
CA THR A 137 -4.94 -6.19 18.78
C THR A 137 -5.03 -7.27 17.71
N VAL A 138 -6.16 -7.96 17.62
CA VAL A 138 -6.49 -8.84 16.49
C VAL A 138 -7.79 -8.35 15.86
N ILE A 139 -7.81 -8.24 14.54
CA ILE A 139 -9.02 -7.84 13.79
C ILE A 139 -9.46 -9.04 12.96
N ALA A 140 -10.73 -9.42 13.02
CA ALA A 140 -11.25 -10.52 12.22
C ALA A 140 -12.56 -10.15 11.51
N GLY A 141 -12.73 -10.65 10.29
CA GLY A 141 -13.94 -10.42 9.49
C GLY A 141 -13.90 -11.18 8.17
N SER A 142 -15.06 -11.32 7.52
CA SER A 142 -15.21 -12.04 6.24
C SER A 142 -15.34 -11.13 5.01
N ASP A 143 -15.49 -9.82 5.21
CA ASP A 143 -15.47 -8.83 4.15
C ASP A 143 -14.09 -8.13 4.13
N PRO A 144 -13.26 -8.34 3.10
CA PRO A 144 -11.92 -7.77 3.05
C PRO A 144 -11.93 -6.23 2.94
N VAL A 145 -12.93 -5.63 2.29
CA VAL A 145 -13.08 -4.17 2.19
C VAL A 145 -13.47 -3.60 3.56
N ALA A 146 -14.37 -4.26 4.28
CA ALA A 146 -14.74 -3.84 5.62
C ALA A 146 -13.56 -3.95 6.60
N VAL A 147 -12.81 -5.06 6.54
CA VAL A 147 -11.62 -5.28 7.36
C VAL A 147 -10.56 -4.20 7.08
N ASP A 148 -10.25 -3.91 5.82
CA ASP A 148 -9.26 -2.89 5.46
C ASP A 148 -9.73 -1.48 5.84
N THR A 149 -11.05 -1.21 5.77
CA THR A 149 -11.64 0.05 6.24
C THR A 149 -11.46 0.22 7.75
N VAL A 150 -11.71 -0.82 8.55
CA VAL A 150 -11.50 -0.80 10.00
C VAL A 150 -10.03 -0.65 10.34
N CYS A 151 -9.15 -1.42 9.68
CA CYS A 151 -7.71 -1.35 9.88
C CYS A 151 -7.14 0.03 9.52
N SER A 152 -7.61 0.64 8.43
CA SER A 152 -7.22 2.01 8.05
C SER A 152 -7.57 3.00 9.16
N LYS A 153 -8.79 2.92 9.71
CA LYS A 153 -9.21 3.77 10.84
C LYS A 153 -8.39 3.51 12.11
N ILE A 154 -8.07 2.26 12.42
CA ILE A 154 -7.22 1.90 13.56
C ILE A 154 -5.81 2.52 13.40
N MET A 155 -5.26 2.53 12.19
CA MET A 155 -3.98 3.19 11.89
C MET A 155 -4.07 4.72 11.80
N GLY A 156 -5.25 5.32 11.99
CA GLY A 156 -5.47 6.76 11.84
C GLY A 156 -5.37 7.26 10.39
N ILE A 157 -5.57 6.37 9.42
CA ILE A 157 -5.54 6.66 7.98
C ILE A 157 -6.99 6.75 7.48
N ASP A 158 -7.29 7.83 6.76
CA ASP A 158 -8.59 7.98 6.11
C ASP A 158 -8.77 6.90 5.03
N PRO A 159 -9.76 5.98 5.17
CA PRO A 159 -10.00 4.92 4.20
C PRO A 159 -10.28 5.44 2.78
N THR A 160 -10.80 6.66 2.64
CA THR A 160 -11.14 7.24 1.32
C THR A 160 -9.90 7.63 0.51
N LYS A 161 -8.74 7.78 1.17
CA LYS A 161 -7.45 8.04 0.52
C LYS A 161 -6.79 6.76 -0.01
N VAL A 162 -7.25 5.58 0.41
CA VAL A 162 -6.74 4.30 -0.06
C VAL A 162 -7.43 3.92 -1.38
N GLN A 163 -6.74 4.10 -2.50
CA GLN A 163 -7.36 4.06 -3.82
C GLN A 163 -7.89 2.67 -4.19
N HIS A 164 -7.10 1.61 -3.99
CA HIS A 164 -7.55 0.24 -4.22
C HIS A 164 -8.73 -0.17 -3.32
N LEU A 165 -8.81 0.36 -2.09
CA LEU A 165 -9.92 0.08 -1.19
C LEU A 165 -11.24 0.67 -1.72
N LYS A 166 -11.19 1.92 -2.19
CA LYS A 166 -12.33 2.57 -2.84
C LYS A 166 -12.78 1.80 -4.09
N TRP A 167 -11.85 1.47 -4.98
CA TRP A 167 -12.17 0.72 -6.20
C TRP A 167 -12.72 -0.68 -5.93
N ALA A 168 -12.22 -1.36 -4.90
CA ALA A 168 -12.73 -2.66 -4.46
C ALA A 168 -14.20 -2.56 -4.01
N ALA A 169 -14.53 -1.54 -3.22
CA ALA A 169 -15.90 -1.28 -2.78
C ALA A 169 -16.84 -0.96 -3.96
N GLU A 170 -16.40 -0.08 -4.87
CA GLU A 170 -17.16 0.31 -6.08
C GLU A 170 -17.45 -0.86 -7.02
N ARG A 171 -16.62 -1.92 -6.98
CA ARG A 171 -16.78 -3.14 -7.78
C ARG A 171 -17.44 -4.29 -7.03
N GLY A 172 -17.98 -4.04 -5.84
CA GLY A 172 -18.77 -5.02 -5.09
C GLY A 172 -17.94 -6.14 -4.45
N ILE A 173 -16.63 -5.97 -4.25
CA ILE A 173 -15.82 -6.94 -3.48
C ILE A 173 -16.30 -7.00 -2.02
N GLY A 174 -16.72 -5.85 -1.49
CA GLY A 174 -17.20 -5.66 -0.12
C GLY A 174 -17.65 -4.22 0.11
N THR A 175 -17.82 -3.82 1.39
CA THR A 175 -18.34 -2.48 1.75
C THR A 175 -17.41 -1.68 2.66
N MET A 176 -17.32 -0.37 2.41
CA MET A 176 -16.70 0.61 3.31
C MET A 176 -17.72 1.25 4.28
N ARG A 177 -19.00 0.92 4.15
CA ARG A 177 -20.13 1.55 4.86
C ARG A 177 -20.89 0.53 5.69
N ASN A 178 -21.57 1.02 6.72
CA ASN A 178 -22.44 0.22 7.60
C ASN A 178 -21.72 -0.99 8.22
N ILE A 179 -20.45 -0.79 8.60
CA ILE A 179 -19.62 -1.84 9.20
C ILE A 179 -19.93 -1.91 10.70
N GLU A 180 -20.47 -3.04 11.15
CA GLU A 180 -20.63 -3.34 12.58
C GLU A 180 -19.30 -3.84 13.15
N VAL A 181 -18.79 -3.17 14.18
CA VAL A 181 -17.59 -3.60 14.93
C VAL A 181 -18.03 -4.18 16.26
N LYS A 182 -17.67 -5.45 16.50
CA LYS A 182 -17.91 -6.15 17.77
C LYS A 182 -16.61 -6.24 18.58
N GLY A 183 -16.72 -6.13 19.90
CA GLY A 183 -15.57 -6.13 20.81
C GLY A 183 -15.07 -4.72 21.10
N LEU A 184 -13.75 -4.51 21.03
CA LEU A 184 -13.13 -3.20 21.29
C LEU A 184 -13.60 -2.16 20.28
N ARG A 185 -13.81 -0.93 20.73
CA ARG A 185 -14.13 0.17 19.82
C ARG A 185 -12.86 0.57 19.08
N ILE A 186 -13.00 0.99 17.83
CA ILE A 186 -11.87 1.50 17.03
C ILE A 186 -11.11 2.58 17.79
N SER A 187 -11.82 3.51 18.45
CA SER A 187 -11.22 4.59 19.23
C SER A 187 -10.36 4.12 20.41
N ASP A 188 -10.61 2.93 20.94
CA ASP A 188 -9.89 2.40 22.10
C ASP A 188 -8.52 1.83 21.72
N VAL A 189 -8.38 1.40 20.46
CA VAL A 189 -7.15 0.78 19.94
C VAL A 189 -6.47 1.63 18.88
N ALA A 190 -7.12 2.68 18.37
CA ALA A 190 -6.58 3.49 17.28
C ALA A 190 -5.27 4.17 17.69
N ARG A 191 -4.28 4.05 16.83
CA ARG A 191 -3.01 4.78 16.91
C ARG A 191 -2.72 5.39 15.55
N LYS A 192 -2.29 6.65 15.54
CA LYS A 192 -1.90 7.32 14.31
C LYS A 192 -0.55 6.76 13.85
N PHE A 193 -0.57 5.89 12.85
CA PHE A 193 0.64 5.38 12.23
C PHE A 193 1.26 6.50 11.39
N LYS A 194 2.59 6.54 11.36
CA LYS A 194 3.33 7.36 10.40
C LYS A 194 3.07 6.85 9.00
N THR A 195 2.72 7.74 8.08
CA THR A 195 2.61 7.38 6.66
C THR A 195 3.99 7.36 5.99
N PRO A 196 4.12 6.82 4.76
CA PRO A 196 5.32 7.00 3.95
C PRO A 196 5.82 8.46 3.86
N ILE A 197 4.92 9.42 3.67
CA ILE A 197 5.26 10.85 3.61
C ILE A 197 5.72 11.36 4.98
N ASP A 198 5.09 10.93 6.07
CA ASP A 198 5.53 11.32 7.43
C ASP A 198 6.97 10.88 7.69
N GLN A 199 7.30 9.63 7.35
CA GLN A 199 8.67 9.11 7.51
C GLN A 199 9.67 9.90 6.67
N VAL A 200 9.38 10.12 5.38
CA VAL A 200 10.24 10.92 4.51
C VAL A 200 10.45 12.33 5.07
N ASN A 201 9.39 12.97 5.55
CA ASN A 201 9.46 14.31 6.12
C ASN A 201 10.24 14.41 7.44
N GLU A 202 10.37 13.30 8.19
CA GLU A 202 11.18 13.24 9.41
C GLU A 202 12.67 13.04 9.08
N GLU A 203 12.96 12.30 8.03
CA GLU A 203 14.32 11.87 7.69
C GLU A 203 15.03 12.85 6.74
N HIS A 204 14.29 13.50 5.85
CA HIS A 204 14.84 14.49 4.92
C HIS A 204 14.82 15.90 5.51
N LYS A 205 15.96 16.59 5.40
CA LYS A 205 16.16 17.98 5.81
C LYS A 205 15.95 18.93 4.64
N LYS A 206 16.30 18.53 3.41
CA LYS A 206 16.16 19.39 2.22
C LYS A 206 14.83 19.26 1.50
N VAL A 207 14.13 18.15 1.65
CA VAL A 207 12.82 17.92 1.03
C VAL A 207 11.73 18.00 2.09
N LYS A 208 10.63 18.70 1.80
CA LYS A 208 9.38 18.59 2.55
C LYS A 208 8.26 18.32 1.58
N ILE A 209 7.49 17.29 1.86
CA ILE A 209 6.27 16.96 1.14
C ILE A 209 5.09 17.48 1.96
N HIS A 210 4.28 18.32 1.33
CA HIS A 210 3.05 18.89 1.85
C HIS A 210 1.88 18.11 1.23
N ASP A 211 1.26 17.24 2.02
CA ASP A 211 0.12 16.42 1.58
C ASP A 211 -1.22 17.08 1.93
N PHE A 212 -1.90 17.56 0.88
CA PHE A 212 -3.20 18.20 0.94
C PHE A 212 -4.31 17.28 0.43
N GLY A 213 -4.35 16.06 0.98
CA GLY A 213 -5.42 15.10 0.67
C GLY A 213 -5.15 14.25 -0.57
N SER A 214 -3.88 13.93 -0.86
CA SER A 214 -3.54 13.03 -1.96
C SER A 214 -4.10 11.61 -1.75
N CYS A 215 -4.39 10.91 -2.84
CA CYS A 215 -4.68 9.48 -2.81
C CYS A 215 -3.38 8.66 -2.64
N SER A 216 -3.52 7.39 -2.26
CA SER A 216 -2.42 6.44 -2.07
C SER A 216 -1.44 6.39 -3.25
N GLY A 217 -1.93 6.59 -4.46
CA GLY A 217 -1.12 6.60 -5.67
C GLY A 217 -0.07 7.72 -5.72
N CYS A 218 -0.44 8.98 -5.50
CA CYS A 218 0.56 10.07 -5.39
C CYS A 218 1.34 9.97 -4.07
N HIS A 219 0.62 9.72 -2.97
CA HIS A 219 1.19 9.68 -1.63
C HIS A 219 2.38 8.71 -1.55
N GLY A 220 2.16 7.48 -2.03
CA GLY A 220 3.17 6.43 -1.96
C GLY A 220 4.31 6.60 -2.96
N ARG A 221 4.00 6.95 -4.22
CA ARG A 221 5.02 7.10 -5.28
C ARG A 221 5.98 8.24 -4.98
N VAL A 222 5.49 9.39 -4.53
CA VAL A 222 6.35 10.53 -4.18
C VAL A 222 7.26 10.16 -3.01
N ALA A 223 6.71 9.63 -1.92
CA ALA A 223 7.51 9.21 -0.78
C ALA A 223 8.60 8.19 -1.18
N THR A 224 8.23 7.18 -1.98
CA THR A 224 9.15 6.13 -2.45
C THR A 224 10.26 6.68 -3.35
N VAL A 225 9.97 7.65 -4.21
CA VAL A 225 11.00 8.27 -5.05
C VAL A 225 11.94 9.14 -4.22
N ILE A 226 11.41 9.93 -3.29
CA ILE A 226 12.23 10.78 -2.40
C ILE A 226 13.12 9.94 -1.48
N ASP A 227 12.63 8.81 -0.98
CA ASP A 227 13.41 7.85 -0.18
C ASP A 227 14.70 7.38 -0.87
N GLN A 228 14.74 7.41 -2.21
CA GLN A 228 15.91 7.02 -3.01
C GLN A 228 16.89 8.16 -3.25
N ILE A 229 16.54 9.40 -2.90
CA ILE A 229 17.36 10.61 -3.10
C ILE A 229 18.09 10.93 -1.80
N LYS A 230 19.35 11.35 -1.89
CA LYS A 230 20.12 11.77 -0.70
C LYS A 230 20.17 13.28 -0.62
N ASP A 231 20.01 13.85 0.57
CA ASP A 231 20.00 15.31 0.74
C ASP A 231 21.31 15.98 0.28
N GLU A 232 22.45 15.29 0.36
CA GLU A 232 23.74 15.83 -0.06
C GLU A 232 23.81 16.08 -1.58
N THR A 233 23.04 15.33 -2.37
CA THR A 233 23.01 15.43 -3.83
C THR A 233 22.09 16.56 -4.31
N LEU A 234 21.22 17.12 -3.47
CA LEU A 234 20.32 18.21 -3.85
C LEU A 234 21.03 19.57 -3.82
N ARG A 235 20.80 20.38 -4.87
CA ARG A 235 21.33 21.75 -4.99
C ARG A 235 20.67 22.71 -4.01
N GLU A 236 19.34 22.63 -3.92
CA GLU A 236 18.49 23.58 -3.19
C GLU A 236 17.52 22.84 -2.26
N MET A 237 16.83 23.58 -1.40
CA MET A 237 15.68 23.07 -0.65
C MET A 237 14.51 22.86 -1.61
N ILE A 238 13.68 21.85 -1.35
CA ILE A 238 12.54 21.48 -2.20
C ILE A 238 11.27 21.38 -1.35
N ASP A 239 10.22 22.08 -1.77
CA ASP A 239 8.86 21.93 -1.27
C ASP A 239 8.01 21.21 -2.32
N ILE A 240 7.54 20.01 -1.98
CA ILE A 240 6.71 19.18 -2.85
C ILE A 240 5.27 19.28 -2.39
N TYR A 241 4.34 19.57 -3.29
CA TYR A 241 2.92 19.70 -3.03
C TYR A 241 2.15 18.58 -3.74
N VAL A 242 1.32 17.86 -2.99
CA VAL A 242 0.44 16.80 -3.51
C VAL A 242 -0.98 16.95 -2.96
N GLY A 243 -1.97 16.52 -3.75
CA GLY A 243 -3.37 16.50 -3.33
C GLY A 243 -4.22 17.64 -3.91
N PRO A 244 -5.55 17.52 -3.84
CA PRO A 244 -6.49 18.47 -4.44
C PRO A 244 -6.71 19.74 -3.62
N GLU A 245 -6.40 19.75 -2.33
CA GLU A 245 -6.72 20.85 -1.40
C GLU A 245 -5.50 21.74 -1.12
N VAL A 246 -4.66 21.96 -2.13
CA VAL A 246 -3.36 22.62 -1.94
C VAL A 246 -3.53 24.03 -1.37
N VAL A 247 -2.94 24.25 -0.20
CA VAL A 247 -2.80 25.57 0.42
C VAL A 247 -1.33 25.97 0.39
N LEU A 248 -1.01 26.99 -0.38
CA LEU A 248 0.37 27.43 -0.57
C LEU A 248 0.81 28.35 0.57
N PRO A 249 2.04 28.18 1.10
CA PRO A 249 2.61 29.13 2.03
C PRO A 249 2.88 30.47 1.33
N GLU A 250 2.91 31.55 2.10
CA GLU A 250 3.32 32.88 1.60
C GLU A 250 4.73 32.87 1.01
N LYS A 251 5.63 32.06 1.58
CA LYS A 251 7.00 31.87 1.11
C LYS A 251 7.40 30.40 1.16
N SER A 252 7.87 29.88 0.02
CA SER A 252 8.48 28.56 -0.09
C SER A 252 9.87 28.53 0.53
N ARG A 253 10.30 27.36 0.99
CA ARG A 253 11.68 27.11 1.49
C ARG A 253 12.69 27.02 0.34
N GLY A 254 12.23 26.74 -0.88
CA GLY A 254 13.07 26.65 -2.07
C GLY A 254 12.28 26.31 -3.33
N VAL A 255 12.79 25.39 -4.15
CA VAL A 255 12.13 24.97 -5.39
C VAL A 255 10.80 24.31 -5.07
N GLU A 256 9.74 24.84 -5.66
CA GLU A 256 8.41 24.26 -5.54
C GLU A 256 8.21 23.18 -6.59
N VAL A 257 7.64 22.03 -6.20
CA VAL A 257 7.32 20.93 -7.11
C VAL A 257 5.87 20.51 -6.86
N PHE A 258 5.05 20.55 -7.89
CA PHE A 258 3.63 20.21 -7.86
C PHE A 258 3.42 18.88 -8.56
N ILE A 259 2.89 17.87 -7.86
CA ILE A 259 2.79 16.51 -8.40
C ILE A 259 1.33 16.06 -8.48
N GLY A 260 0.94 15.74 -9.71
CA GLY A 260 -0.34 15.15 -10.06
C GLY A 260 -1.36 16.16 -10.56
N ASP A 261 -2.29 15.69 -11.39
CA ASP A 261 -3.22 16.56 -12.13
C ASP A 261 -4.10 17.44 -11.22
N CYS A 262 -4.37 16.98 -10.00
CA CYS A 262 -5.11 17.75 -8.99
C CYS A 262 -4.37 19.01 -8.51
N THR A 263 -3.05 19.07 -8.67
CA THR A 263 -2.23 20.23 -8.29
C THR A 263 -2.06 21.26 -9.42
N LYS A 264 -2.46 20.92 -10.66
CA LYS A 264 -2.30 21.76 -11.85
C LYS A 264 -2.87 23.18 -11.71
N PRO A 265 -4.04 23.41 -11.07
CA PRO A 265 -4.53 24.77 -10.87
C PRO A 265 -3.62 25.65 -10.01
N HIS A 266 -2.81 25.03 -9.14
CA HIS A 266 -1.98 25.71 -8.14
C HIS A 266 -0.54 25.95 -8.62
N SER A 267 -0.10 25.33 -9.71
CA SER A 267 1.28 25.38 -10.19
C SER A 267 1.59 26.52 -11.17
N ARG A 268 0.57 27.24 -11.67
CA ARG A 268 0.74 28.26 -12.72
C ARG A 268 1.65 29.40 -12.27
N GLY A 269 2.73 29.63 -13.04
CA GLY A 269 3.70 30.70 -12.76
C GLY A 269 4.56 30.45 -11.53
N ARG A 270 4.54 29.23 -10.99
CA ARG A 270 5.37 28.78 -9.87
C ARG A 270 6.38 27.74 -10.36
N GLY A 271 6.91 26.94 -9.45
CA GLY A 271 7.95 25.95 -9.72
C GLY A 271 7.53 24.80 -10.66
N LEU A 272 8.18 23.65 -10.51
CA LEU A 272 8.04 22.51 -11.41
C LEU A 272 6.66 21.85 -11.27
N TYR A 273 6.04 21.47 -12.38
CA TYR A 273 4.79 20.71 -12.40
C TYR A 273 5.02 19.36 -13.08
N ILE A 274 4.57 18.29 -12.42
CA ILE A 274 4.66 16.91 -12.91
C ILE A 274 3.23 16.38 -13.08
N ASP A 275 2.86 16.06 -14.32
CA ASP A 275 1.52 15.66 -14.72
C ASP A 275 1.23 14.17 -14.52
N GLY A 276 -0.07 13.83 -14.40
CA GLY A 276 -0.59 12.47 -14.28
C GLY A 276 -1.54 12.26 -13.09
N CYS A 277 -2.39 11.23 -13.18
CA CYS A 277 -3.35 10.87 -12.13
C CYS A 277 -3.33 9.36 -11.84
N PRO A 278 -2.38 8.89 -11.00
CA PRO A 278 -1.20 9.59 -10.49
C PRO A 278 -0.01 9.51 -11.48
N PRO A 279 0.98 10.43 -11.41
CA PRO A 279 2.19 10.37 -12.23
C PRO A 279 2.97 9.07 -12.00
N THR A 280 3.67 8.56 -13.02
CA THR A 280 4.51 7.36 -12.90
C THR A 280 5.70 7.62 -11.96
N MET A 281 6.23 6.59 -11.29
CA MET A 281 7.46 6.78 -10.50
C MET A 281 8.63 7.26 -11.37
N ARG A 282 8.69 6.78 -12.63
CA ARG A 282 9.71 7.17 -13.59
C ARG A 282 9.64 8.66 -13.94
N SER A 283 8.45 9.19 -14.19
CA SER A 283 8.29 10.62 -14.51
C SER A 283 8.64 11.50 -13.32
N ILE A 284 8.18 11.13 -12.10
CA ILE A 284 8.53 11.86 -10.87
C ILE A 284 10.06 11.88 -10.68
N LYS A 285 10.70 10.71 -10.80
CA LYS A 285 12.15 10.59 -10.64
C LYS A 285 12.92 11.41 -11.68
N ALA A 286 12.55 11.30 -12.96
CA ALA A 286 13.25 12.01 -14.05
C ALA A 286 13.20 13.54 -13.89
N GLU A 287 12.09 14.08 -13.40
CA GLU A 287 11.95 15.51 -13.14
C GLU A 287 12.74 15.96 -11.91
N LEU A 288 12.71 15.18 -10.82
CA LEU A 288 13.46 15.50 -9.60
C LEU A 288 14.98 15.35 -9.78
N GLU A 289 15.43 14.44 -10.65
CA GLU A 289 16.85 14.26 -10.97
C GLU A 289 17.48 15.53 -11.58
N LYS A 290 16.68 16.39 -12.23
CA LYS A 290 17.14 17.69 -12.76
C LYS A 290 17.54 18.68 -11.67
N LEU A 291 17.10 18.45 -10.42
CA LEU A 291 17.38 19.29 -9.26
C LEU A 291 18.61 18.82 -8.46
N LEU A 292 19.23 17.71 -8.88
CA LEU A 292 20.47 17.18 -8.30
C LEU A 292 21.71 17.95 -8.80
N LYS A 293 22.76 17.96 -7.98
CA LYS A 293 24.06 18.60 -8.24
C LYS A 293 24.76 18.06 -9.49
#